data_AF-A0A1F6RND7-F1
#
_entry.id   AF-A0A1F6RND7-F1
#
_cell.length_a   1.000
_cell.length_b   1.000
_cell.length_c   1.000
_cell.angle_alpha   90.00
_cell.angle_beta   90.00
_cell.angle_gamma   90.00
#
_symmetry.space_group_name_H-M   'P 1'
#
loop_
_entity.id
_entity.type
_entity.pdbx_description
1 polymer ?
#
loop_
_entity_poly.entity_id
_entity_poly.type
_entity_poly.pdbx_seq_one_letter_code
_entity_poly.pdbx_strand_id
1 'polypeptide(L)'
;MTYKERVQNLKKHLDRMILELPEPSHFELSQNAFYTTFLFVSMLVTGLLFAASMSVEELSKPEPQVSVEEMRLEHDVRKMVAGYPIERMMPYIVKQDKTTAAFLVGIAKKESNWGKRIPTQNGRDCYNYWGYRGAGSRGKAMGHGCFGSEQEAIETVSKRLDTLIGDYRFDTPEELVVWKCGWTCSGHSAKSVDKWIADVGYYANQIKN
;
A
#
# COMPACT_ATOMS: atom_id res chain seq x y z
N MET A 1 -48.82 -72.29 57.50
CA MET A 1 -48.34 -71.80 56.19
C MET A 1 -46.96 -72.38 55.93
N THR A 2 -46.83 -73.27 54.93
CA THR A 2 -45.59 -74.00 54.63
C THR A 2 -44.58 -73.11 53.90
N TYR A 3 -43.29 -73.49 53.91
CA TYR A 3 -42.22 -72.73 53.24
C TYR A 3 -42.52 -72.48 51.76
N LYS A 4 -43.12 -73.44 51.05
CA LYS A 4 -43.54 -73.29 49.65
C LYS A 4 -44.58 -72.18 49.46
N GLU A 5 -45.56 -72.07 50.37
CA GLU A 5 -46.60 -71.04 50.31
C GLU A 5 -46.01 -69.64 50.50
N ARG A 6 -45.01 -69.49 51.39
CA ARG A 6 -44.31 -68.21 51.59
C ARG A 6 -43.57 -67.77 50.33
N VAL A 7 -42.86 -68.70 49.67
CA VAL A 7 -42.12 -68.39 48.43
C VAL A 7 -43.08 -68.01 47.30
N GLN A 8 -44.21 -68.71 47.16
CA GLN A 8 -45.23 -68.35 46.16
C GLN A 8 -45.84 -66.98 46.45
N ASN A 9 -46.11 -66.66 47.71
CA ASN A 9 -46.70 -65.37 48.06
C ASN A 9 -45.69 -64.23 47.88
N LEU A 10 -44.41 -64.47 48.19
CA LEU A 10 -43.33 -63.52 47.94
C LEU A 10 -43.17 -63.25 46.44
N LYS A 11 -43.19 -64.30 45.61
CA LYS A 11 -43.11 -64.17 44.15
C LYS A 11 -44.28 -63.35 43.62
N LYS A 12 -45.50 -63.64 44.09
CA LYS A 12 -46.70 -62.89 43.70
C LYS A 12 -46.64 -61.42 44.12
N HIS A 13 -46.03 -61.12 45.26
CA HIS A 13 -45.78 -59.76 45.71
C HIS A 13 -44.70 -59.04 44.89
N LEU A 14 -43.63 -59.75 44.53
CA LEU A 14 -42.57 -59.22 43.68
C LEU A 14 -43.08 -58.91 42.27
N ASP A 15 -43.85 -59.83 41.69
CA ASP A 15 -44.45 -59.67 40.36
C ASP A 15 -45.42 -58.47 40.36
N ARG A 16 -46.18 -58.25 41.44
CA ARG A 16 -47.01 -57.04 41.62
C ARG A 16 -46.18 -55.77 41.69
N MET A 17 -45.08 -55.78 42.47
CA MET A 17 -44.20 -54.63 42.58
C MET A 17 -43.54 -54.27 41.25
N ILE A 18 -43.14 -55.28 40.46
CA ILE A 18 -42.54 -55.09 39.14
C ILE A 18 -43.56 -54.52 38.14
N LEU A 19 -44.84 -54.93 38.23
CA LEU A 19 -45.93 -54.41 37.41
C LEU A 19 -46.34 -52.97 37.74
N GLU A 20 -45.97 -52.45 38.92
CA GLU A 20 -46.25 -51.07 39.34
C GLU A 20 -45.06 -50.12 39.13
N LEU A 21 -43.92 -50.62 38.63
CA LEU A 21 -42.82 -49.74 38.27
C LEU A 21 -43.20 -48.94 37.01
N PRO A 22 -43.18 -47.59 37.05
CA PRO A 22 -43.39 -46.80 35.86
C PRO A 22 -42.31 -47.15 34.83
N GLU A 23 -42.71 -47.41 33.58
CA GLU A 23 -41.76 -47.64 32.50
C GLU A 23 -40.76 -46.47 32.41
N PRO A 24 -39.47 -46.73 32.16
CA PRO A 24 -38.50 -45.66 31.97
C PRO A 24 -39.00 -44.76 30.84
N SER A 25 -39.18 -43.48 31.13
CA SER A 25 -39.56 -42.50 30.12
C SER A 25 -38.43 -42.42 29.08
N HIS A 26 -38.60 -43.15 27.98
CA HIS A 26 -37.73 -43.05 26.82
C HIS A 26 -37.98 -41.68 26.20
N PHE A 27 -37.00 -40.78 26.33
CA PHE A 27 -37.01 -39.51 25.62
C PHE A 27 -36.68 -39.81 24.15
N GLU A 28 -37.72 -40.07 23.34
CA GLU A 28 -37.55 -40.22 21.89
C GLU A 28 -37.24 -38.85 21.29
N LEU A 29 -35.94 -38.55 21.20
CA LEU A 29 -35.46 -37.37 20.53
C LEU A 29 -35.78 -37.54 19.05
N SER A 30 -36.77 -36.78 18.56
CA SER A 30 -37.19 -36.81 17.16
C SER A 30 -35.95 -36.72 16.26
N GLN A 31 -35.85 -37.60 15.27
CA GLN A 31 -34.75 -37.59 14.30
C GLN A 31 -34.57 -36.21 13.64
N ASN A 32 -35.67 -35.48 13.45
CA ASN A 32 -35.67 -34.11 12.95
C ASN A 32 -35.03 -33.13 13.95
N ALA A 33 -35.28 -33.30 15.25
CA ALA A 33 -34.67 -32.48 16.31
C ALA A 33 -33.16 -32.71 16.35
N PHE A 34 -32.70 -33.95 16.22
CA PHE A 34 -31.27 -34.26 16.16
C PHE A 34 -30.60 -33.59 14.94
N TYR A 35 -31.17 -33.75 13.74
CA TYR A 35 -30.58 -33.15 12.53
C TYR A 35 -30.62 -31.63 12.56
N THR A 36 -31.69 -31.01 13.07
CA THR A 36 -31.73 -29.55 13.21
C THR A 36 -30.67 -29.07 14.18
N THR A 37 -30.55 -29.65 15.37
CA THR A 37 -29.48 -29.28 16.31
C THR A 37 -28.09 -29.47 15.69
N PHE A 38 -27.86 -30.59 15.00
CA PHE A 38 -26.59 -30.85 14.33
C PHE A 38 -26.26 -29.79 13.26
N LEU A 39 -27.23 -29.43 12.40
CA LEU A 39 -27.03 -28.42 11.37
C LEU A 39 -26.78 -27.02 11.97
N PHE A 40 -27.51 -26.66 13.03
CA PHE A 40 -27.29 -25.39 13.74
C PHE A 40 -25.90 -25.31 14.35
N VAL A 41 -25.45 -26.37 15.03
CA VAL A 41 -24.10 -26.44 15.61
C VAL A 41 -23.04 -26.40 14.50
N SER A 42 -23.25 -27.13 13.41
CA SER A 42 -22.34 -27.10 12.25
C SER A 42 -22.21 -25.71 11.64
N MET A 43 -23.34 -25.00 11.47
CA MET A 43 -23.34 -23.64 10.92
C MET A 43 -22.64 -22.64 11.86
N LEU A 44 -22.87 -22.76 13.17
CA LEU A 44 -22.20 -21.93 14.18
C LEU A 44 -20.69 -22.17 14.19
N VAL A 45 -20.25 -23.43 14.24
CA VAL A 45 -18.82 -23.78 14.22
C VAL A 45 -18.16 -23.29 12.94
N THR A 46 -18.82 -23.47 11.78
CA THR A 46 -18.31 -22.98 10.49
C THR A 46 -18.17 -21.46 10.49
N GLY A 47 -19.17 -20.73 10.99
CA GLY A 47 -19.12 -19.28 11.09
C GLY A 47 -17.98 -18.78 12.01
N LEU A 48 -17.77 -19.44 13.15
CA LEU A 48 -16.67 -19.14 14.06
C LEU A 48 -15.31 -19.39 13.42
N LEU A 49 -15.14 -20.52 12.73
CA LEU A 49 -13.90 -20.86 12.02
C LEU A 49 -13.63 -19.88 10.88
N PHE A 50 -14.66 -19.45 10.15
CA PHE A 50 -14.52 -18.46 9.09
C PHE A 50 -14.10 -17.10 9.63
N ALA A 51 -14.75 -16.62 10.70
CA ALA A 51 -14.39 -15.36 11.36
C ALA A 51 -12.96 -15.38 11.95
N ALA A 52 -12.56 -16.52 12.54
CA ALA A 52 -11.20 -16.71 13.01
C ALA A 52 -10.19 -16.70 11.85
N SER A 53 -10.51 -17.34 10.72
CA SER A 53 -9.66 -17.36 9.52
C SER A 53 -9.43 -15.95 8.97
N MET A 54 -10.49 -15.14 8.84
CA MET A 54 -10.36 -13.74 8.42
C MET A 54 -9.48 -12.91 9.38
N SER A 55 -9.60 -13.17 10.69
CA SER A 55 -8.80 -12.48 11.70
C SER A 55 -7.32 -12.87 11.64
N VAL A 56 -7.02 -14.13 11.32
CA VAL A 56 -5.65 -14.63 11.13
C VAL A 56 -5.02 -14.05 9.86
N GLU A 57 -5.79 -13.83 8.80
CA GLU A 57 -5.28 -13.23 7.56
C GLU A 57 -4.82 -11.78 7.75
N GLU A 58 -5.53 -11.00 8.58
CA GLU A 58 -5.14 -9.63 8.96
C GLU A 58 -3.80 -9.61 9.72
N LEU A 59 -3.59 -10.59 10.62
CA LEU A 59 -2.36 -10.72 11.41
C LEU A 59 -1.20 -11.35 10.63
N SER A 60 -1.51 -12.14 9.60
CA SER A 60 -0.53 -12.81 8.75
C SER A 60 0.07 -11.88 7.69
N LYS A 61 -0.46 -10.67 7.50
CA LYS A 61 0.16 -9.69 6.60
C LYS A 61 1.58 -9.44 7.12
N PRO A 62 2.63 -9.81 6.37
CA PRO A 62 3.99 -9.49 6.78
C PRO A 62 4.08 -7.97 6.93
N GLU A 63 4.65 -7.52 8.05
CA GLU A 63 5.02 -6.13 8.22
C GLU A 63 5.82 -5.69 6.98
N PRO A 64 5.51 -4.53 6.36
CA PRO A 64 6.20 -4.11 5.15
C PRO A 64 7.71 -4.07 5.44
N GLN A 65 8.42 -5.06 4.93
CA GLN A 65 9.86 -5.17 5.10
C GLN A 65 10.49 -4.15 4.16
N VAL A 66 10.78 -2.97 4.70
CA VAL A 66 11.51 -1.93 3.98
C VAL A 66 12.84 -2.54 3.54
N SER A 67 13.01 -2.65 2.23
CA SER A 67 14.21 -3.24 1.65
C SER A 67 15.43 -2.37 1.96
N VAL A 68 16.62 -2.99 1.99
CA VAL A 68 17.89 -2.26 2.15
C VAL A 68 18.04 -1.19 1.07
N GLU A 69 17.53 -1.45 -0.14
CA GLU A 69 17.56 -0.50 -1.25
C GLU A 69 16.66 0.71 -1.00
N GLU A 70 15.44 0.51 -0.49
CA GLU A 70 14.54 1.62 -0.12
C GLU A 70 15.14 2.48 1.00
N MET A 71 15.75 1.87 2.02
CA MET A 71 16.43 2.60 3.09
C MET A 71 17.61 3.42 2.55
N ARG A 72 18.39 2.86 1.62
CA ARG A 72 19.51 3.55 0.98
C ARG A 72 19.03 4.71 0.11
N LEU A 73 18.00 4.49 -0.70
CA LEU A 73 17.37 5.53 -1.52
C LEU A 73 16.87 6.68 -0.64
N GLU A 74 16.15 6.37 0.45
CA GLU A 74 15.68 7.40 1.37
C GLU A 74 16.85 8.18 1.99
N HIS A 75 17.90 7.50 2.44
CA HIS A 75 19.08 8.14 3.00
C HIS A 75 19.76 9.09 2.00
N ASP A 76 20.02 8.60 0.78
CA ASP A 76 20.73 9.35 -0.25
C ASP A 76 19.92 10.57 -0.71
N VAL A 77 18.60 10.40 -0.93
CA VAL A 77 17.70 11.52 -1.26
C VAL A 77 17.68 12.53 -0.12
N ARG A 78 17.48 12.09 1.13
CA ARG A 78 17.41 12.96 2.31
C ARG A 78 18.67 13.82 2.45
N LYS A 79 19.84 13.19 2.34
CA LYS A 79 21.13 13.87 2.42
C LYS A 79 21.28 14.96 1.36
N MET A 80 20.77 14.73 0.16
CA MET A 80 20.87 15.67 -0.97
C MET A 80 19.98 16.89 -0.79
N VAL A 81 18.77 16.70 -0.25
CA VAL A 81 17.74 17.73 -0.23
C VAL A 81 17.56 18.43 1.12
N ALA A 82 18.26 17.98 2.16
CA ALA A 82 18.16 18.52 3.52
C ALA A 82 18.29 20.06 3.55
N GLY A 83 17.31 20.72 4.17
CA GLY A 83 17.28 22.18 4.31
C GLY A 83 16.77 22.92 3.06
N TYR A 84 16.25 22.21 2.06
CA TYR A 84 15.64 22.80 0.87
C TYR A 84 14.13 22.52 0.83
N PRO A 85 13.32 23.37 0.16
CA PRO A 85 11.87 23.17 0.07
C PRO A 85 11.44 21.79 -0.46
N ILE A 86 12.20 21.18 -1.37
CA ILE A 86 11.91 19.82 -1.88
C ILE A 86 11.98 18.72 -0.83
N GLU A 87 12.61 18.94 0.33
CA GLU A 87 12.65 17.97 1.42
C GLU A 87 11.25 17.53 1.86
N ARG A 88 10.27 18.44 1.83
CA ARG A 88 8.87 18.11 2.16
C ARG A 88 8.22 17.11 1.19
N MET A 89 8.73 17.04 -0.03
CA MET A 89 8.26 16.12 -1.07
C MET A 89 8.90 14.72 -0.96
N MET A 90 9.87 14.53 -0.06
CA MET A 90 10.57 13.25 0.10
C MET A 90 9.67 12.02 0.21
N PRO A 91 8.58 12.03 1.02
CA PRO A 91 7.73 10.84 1.17
C PRO A 91 7.10 10.34 -0.13
N TYR A 92 7.08 11.18 -1.17
CA TYR A 92 6.60 10.84 -2.51
C TYR A 92 7.74 10.51 -3.46
N ILE A 93 8.91 11.16 -3.32
CA ILE A 93 10.11 10.90 -4.14
C ILE A 93 10.63 9.49 -3.91
N VAL A 94 10.74 9.05 -2.64
CA VAL A 94 11.34 7.76 -2.28
C VAL A 94 10.47 6.54 -2.66
N LYS A 95 9.22 6.79 -3.05
CA LYS A 95 8.30 5.76 -3.56
C LYS A 95 8.45 5.52 -5.07
N GLN A 96 9.22 6.36 -5.76
CA GLN A 96 9.48 6.19 -7.19
C GLN A 96 10.64 5.21 -7.39
N ASP A 97 10.73 4.63 -8.60
CA ASP A 97 11.92 3.89 -9.01
C ASP A 97 13.19 4.71 -8.80
N LYS A 98 14.29 4.06 -8.39
CA LYS A 98 15.56 4.71 -8.06
C LYS A 98 16.03 5.70 -9.13
N THR A 99 15.93 5.30 -10.41
CA THR A 99 16.31 6.16 -11.54
C THR A 99 15.42 7.39 -11.65
N THR A 100 14.10 7.23 -11.52
CA THR A 100 13.15 8.35 -11.51
C THR A 100 13.40 9.27 -10.32
N ALA A 101 13.59 8.73 -9.12
CA ALA A 101 13.92 9.50 -7.92
C ALA A 101 15.21 10.31 -8.09
N ALA A 102 16.25 9.68 -8.66
CA ALA A 102 17.52 10.36 -8.97
C ALA A 102 17.33 11.54 -9.93
N PHE A 103 16.56 11.36 -11.01
CA PHE A 103 16.27 12.44 -11.95
C PHE A 103 15.33 13.51 -11.39
N LEU A 104 14.37 13.15 -10.54
CA LEU A 104 13.57 14.12 -9.80
C LEU A 104 14.48 15.05 -8.98
N VAL A 105 15.43 14.51 -8.23
CA VAL A 105 16.35 15.33 -7.41
C VAL A 105 17.32 16.12 -8.29
N GLY A 106 17.90 15.50 -9.33
CA GLY A 106 18.89 16.13 -10.21
C GLY A 106 18.31 17.29 -11.03
N ILE A 107 17.15 17.08 -11.65
CA ILE A 107 16.47 18.11 -12.43
C ILE A 107 15.99 19.23 -11.50
N ALA A 108 15.44 18.92 -10.32
CA ALA A 108 15.01 19.95 -9.38
C ALA A 108 16.16 20.85 -8.91
N LYS A 109 17.36 20.27 -8.73
CA LYS A 109 18.56 21.07 -8.43
C LYS A 109 18.84 22.06 -9.55
N LYS A 110 18.77 21.60 -10.79
CA LYS A 110 19.09 22.41 -11.96
C LYS A 110 18.07 23.52 -12.19
N GLU A 111 16.78 23.20 -12.10
CA GLU A 111 15.70 24.09 -12.53
C GLU A 111 15.29 25.10 -11.45
N SER A 112 15.33 24.71 -10.17
CA SER A 112 14.83 25.55 -9.07
C SER A 112 15.81 25.68 -7.92
N ASN A 113 16.98 25.04 -7.98
CA ASN A 113 17.85 24.85 -6.82
C ASN A 113 17.08 24.23 -5.66
N TRP A 114 16.41 23.10 -5.95
CA TRP A 114 15.58 22.34 -4.99
C TRP A 114 14.44 23.15 -4.37
N GLY A 115 13.80 24.00 -5.18
CA GLY A 115 12.65 24.80 -4.75
C GLY A 115 13.00 26.18 -4.18
N LYS A 116 14.28 26.62 -4.21
CA LYS A 116 14.65 28.00 -3.83
C LYS A 116 14.18 29.06 -4.84
N ARG A 117 13.95 28.67 -6.10
CA ARG A 117 13.44 29.54 -7.17
C ARG A 117 12.25 28.84 -7.81
N ILE A 118 11.05 29.33 -7.54
CA ILE A 118 9.82 28.64 -7.91
C ILE A 118 8.81 29.60 -8.52
N PRO A 119 7.94 29.12 -9.42
CA PRO A 119 6.79 29.88 -9.82
C PRO A 119 5.85 30.06 -8.63
N THR A 120 5.30 31.25 -8.47
CA THR A 120 4.25 31.53 -7.46
C THR A 120 2.98 31.97 -8.13
N GLN A 121 1.85 31.66 -7.51
CA GLN A 121 0.54 32.19 -7.90
C GLN A 121 -0.13 32.74 -6.64
N ASN A 122 -0.47 34.03 -6.67
CA ASN A 122 -1.03 34.76 -5.52
C ASN A 122 -0.14 34.65 -4.26
N GLY A 123 1.19 34.74 -4.44
CA GLY A 123 2.16 34.63 -3.35
C GLY A 123 2.36 33.22 -2.77
N ARG A 124 1.69 32.20 -3.33
CA ARG A 124 1.81 30.80 -2.86
C ARG A 124 2.69 30.00 -3.81
N ASP A 125 3.44 29.06 -3.23
CA ASP A 125 4.21 28.06 -3.97
C ASP A 125 3.28 27.26 -4.91
N CYS A 126 3.76 27.01 -6.12
CA CYS A 126 3.12 26.18 -7.14
C CYS A 126 3.66 24.74 -7.17
N TYR A 127 4.60 24.42 -6.27
CA TYR A 127 5.25 23.12 -6.10
C TYR A 127 5.97 22.60 -7.35
N ASN A 128 6.28 23.47 -8.30
CA ASN A 128 6.92 23.09 -9.56
C ASN A 128 8.41 23.37 -9.51
N TYR A 129 9.17 22.35 -9.13
CA TYR A 129 10.61 22.47 -8.91
C TYR A 129 11.44 22.05 -10.13
N TRP A 130 10.78 21.56 -11.20
CA TRP A 130 11.38 20.94 -12.38
C TRP A 130 11.16 21.75 -13.66
N GLY A 131 10.55 22.93 -13.58
CA GLY A 131 10.23 23.73 -14.76
C GLY A 131 9.15 23.10 -15.66
N TYR A 132 8.34 22.16 -15.14
CA TYR A 132 7.33 21.45 -15.91
C TYR A 132 6.34 22.42 -16.57
N ARG A 133 6.10 22.26 -17.88
CA ARG A 133 5.33 23.22 -18.69
C ARG A 133 3.84 22.87 -18.83
N GLY A 134 3.44 21.65 -18.48
CA GLY A 134 2.04 21.23 -18.44
C GLY A 134 1.27 21.98 -17.34
N ALA A 135 -0.04 22.15 -17.49
CA ALA A 135 -0.86 22.75 -16.44
C ALA A 135 -1.00 21.77 -15.25
N GLY A 136 -1.01 22.31 -14.03
CA GLY A 136 -1.46 21.57 -12.84
C GLY A 136 -2.91 21.90 -12.51
N SER A 137 -3.41 21.40 -11.38
CA SER A 137 -4.77 21.64 -10.89
C SER A 137 -5.09 23.12 -10.66
N ARG A 138 -4.06 23.94 -10.41
CA ARG A 138 -4.17 25.41 -10.28
C ARG A 138 -3.81 26.15 -11.57
N GLY A 139 -3.72 25.43 -12.69
CA GLY A 139 -3.41 25.98 -14.01
C GLY A 139 -1.91 26.19 -14.21
N LYS A 140 -1.55 27.37 -14.70
CA LYS A 140 -0.15 27.78 -14.96
C LYS A 140 0.19 29.07 -14.24
N ALA A 141 1.45 29.19 -13.83
CA ALA A 141 2.03 30.38 -13.24
C ALA A 141 3.42 30.59 -13.83
N MET A 142 3.72 31.82 -14.27
CA MET A 142 5.03 32.20 -14.83
C MET A 142 5.51 31.27 -15.98
N GLY A 143 4.58 30.75 -16.78
CA GLY A 143 4.89 29.83 -17.90
C GLY A 143 5.08 28.35 -17.50
N HIS A 144 4.93 28.02 -16.22
CA HIS A 144 5.08 26.68 -15.67
C HIS A 144 3.77 26.18 -15.06
N GLY A 145 3.62 24.87 -14.90
CA GLY A 145 2.49 24.27 -14.18
C GLY A 145 2.42 24.76 -12.74
N CYS A 146 1.20 25.01 -12.25
CA CYS A 146 0.94 25.30 -10.86
C CYS A 146 0.13 24.17 -10.24
N PHE A 147 0.77 23.39 -9.37
CA PHE A 147 0.16 22.25 -8.71
C PHE A 147 -0.52 22.67 -7.41
N GLY A 148 -1.56 21.94 -7.04
CA GLY A 148 -2.35 22.11 -5.83
C GLY A 148 -1.64 21.57 -4.59
N SER A 149 -0.78 20.57 -4.75
CA SER A 149 -0.05 19.94 -3.64
C SER A 149 1.33 19.43 -4.07
N GLU A 150 2.16 19.14 -3.07
CA GLU A 150 3.45 18.47 -3.22
C GLU A 150 3.31 17.08 -3.86
N GLN A 151 2.27 16.33 -3.46
CA GLN A 151 1.95 15.02 -4.02
C GLN A 151 1.59 15.10 -5.50
N GLU A 152 0.69 16.02 -5.89
CA GLU A 152 0.30 16.19 -7.30
C GLU A 152 1.50 16.54 -8.18
N ALA A 153 2.39 17.40 -7.68
CA ALA A 153 3.60 17.78 -8.39
C ALA A 153 4.48 16.56 -8.65
N ILE A 154 4.74 15.75 -7.63
CA ILE A 154 5.55 14.54 -7.76
C ILE A 154 4.89 13.54 -8.69
N GLU A 155 3.62 13.20 -8.50
CA GLU A 155 2.89 12.22 -9.33
C GLU A 155 2.86 12.64 -10.81
N THR A 156 2.71 13.94 -11.08
CA THR A 156 2.68 14.44 -12.46
C THR A 156 4.06 14.38 -13.11
N VAL A 157 5.09 14.85 -12.39
CA VAL A 157 6.46 14.92 -12.92
C VAL A 157 7.08 13.53 -13.02
N SER A 158 6.90 12.69 -12.00
CA SER A 158 7.41 11.31 -11.98
C SER A 158 6.80 10.51 -13.11
N LYS A 159 5.48 10.57 -13.31
CA LYS A 159 4.82 9.88 -14.43
C LYS A 159 5.40 10.28 -15.79
N ARG A 160 5.73 11.56 -15.99
CA ARG A 160 6.39 12.00 -17.23
C ARG A 160 7.80 11.43 -17.35
N LEU A 161 8.57 11.42 -16.27
CA LEU A 161 9.90 10.83 -16.24
C LEU A 161 9.83 9.32 -16.48
N ASP A 162 8.88 8.61 -15.86
CA ASP A 162 8.67 7.18 -16.03
C ASP A 162 8.34 6.84 -17.49
N THR A 163 7.55 7.65 -18.19
CA THR A 163 7.36 7.50 -19.63
C THR A 163 8.70 7.65 -20.39
N LEU A 164 9.49 8.68 -20.08
CA LEU A 164 10.78 8.89 -20.76
C LEU A 164 11.78 7.76 -20.49
N ILE A 165 11.85 7.28 -19.24
CA ILE A 165 12.78 6.25 -18.81
C ILE A 165 12.30 4.87 -19.24
N GLY A 166 11.05 4.52 -18.99
CA GLY A 166 10.47 3.21 -19.23
C GLY A 166 10.14 2.95 -20.70
N ASP A 167 9.44 3.89 -21.34
CA ASP A 167 8.95 3.70 -22.71
C ASP A 167 10.00 4.09 -23.75
N TYR A 168 10.68 5.23 -23.54
CA TYR A 168 11.69 5.75 -24.47
C TYR A 168 13.12 5.32 -24.14
N ARG A 169 13.35 4.65 -23.00
CA ARG A 169 14.68 4.19 -22.56
C ARG A 169 15.69 5.31 -22.35
N PHE A 170 15.22 6.49 -21.96
CA PHE A 170 16.09 7.63 -21.64
C PHE A 170 16.50 7.56 -20.17
N ASP A 171 17.55 6.79 -19.87
CA ASP A 171 18.03 6.56 -18.50
C ASP A 171 19.35 7.28 -18.18
N THR A 172 19.86 8.05 -19.13
CA THR A 172 21.00 8.97 -18.99
C THR A 172 20.59 10.45 -19.02
N PRO A 173 21.37 11.36 -18.40
CA PRO A 173 21.15 12.80 -18.51
C PRO A 173 21.17 13.33 -19.96
N GLU A 174 22.01 12.75 -20.82
CA GLU A 174 22.14 13.07 -22.24
C GLU A 174 20.85 12.78 -23.00
N GLU A 175 20.23 11.62 -22.75
CA GLU A 175 18.96 11.24 -23.37
C GLU A 175 17.79 12.04 -22.79
N LEU A 176 17.82 12.32 -21.48
CA LEU A 176 16.81 13.14 -20.81
C LEU A 176 16.92 14.64 -21.10
N VAL A 177 17.84 15.07 -21.95
CA VAL A 177 17.92 16.46 -22.44
C VAL A 177 16.61 16.93 -23.07
N VAL A 178 15.77 16.00 -23.54
CA VAL A 178 14.40 16.26 -23.99
C VAL A 178 13.55 17.00 -22.96
N TRP A 179 13.85 16.86 -21.66
CA TRP A 179 13.21 17.63 -20.60
C TRP A 179 13.49 19.13 -20.73
N LYS A 180 14.74 19.48 -21.07
CA LYS A 180 15.20 20.86 -21.22
C LYS A 180 14.70 21.51 -22.51
N CYS A 181 14.90 20.84 -23.64
CA CYS A 181 14.71 21.46 -24.96
C CYS A 181 13.52 20.91 -25.76
N GLY A 182 12.82 19.89 -25.26
CA GLY A 182 11.90 19.11 -26.07
C GLY A 182 12.66 18.23 -27.05
N TRP A 183 12.00 17.80 -28.14
CA TRP A 183 12.61 16.89 -29.12
C TRP A 183 13.74 17.50 -29.96
N THR A 184 13.94 18.82 -29.90
CA THR A 184 15.02 19.52 -30.59
C THR A 184 15.61 20.63 -29.73
N CYS A 185 16.94 20.71 -29.72
CA CYS A 185 17.69 21.72 -29.00
C CYS A 185 18.07 22.96 -29.85
N SER A 186 17.50 23.14 -31.05
CA SER A 186 17.86 24.26 -31.96
C SER A 186 17.68 25.65 -31.35
N GLY A 187 16.80 25.81 -30.35
CA GLY A 187 16.60 27.07 -29.62
C GLY A 187 17.60 27.33 -28.48
N HIS A 188 18.58 26.44 -28.26
CA HIS A 188 19.54 26.51 -27.17
C HIS A 188 20.98 26.47 -27.68
N SER A 189 21.88 27.14 -26.96
CA SER A 189 23.32 26.98 -27.22
C SER A 189 23.82 25.64 -26.70
N ALA A 190 24.77 25.03 -27.42
CA ALA A 190 25.44 23.79 -27.01
C ALA A 190 25.95 23.88 -25.56
N LYS A 191 26.65 24.97 -25.22
CA LYS A 191 27.14 25.23 -23.85
C LYS A 191 26.04 25.19 -22.77
N SER A 192 24.83 25.67 -23.07
CA SER A 192 23.70 25.64 -22.11
C SER A 192 23.13 24.24 -21.93
N VAL A 193 23.13 23.45 -23.01
CA VAL A 193 22.72 22.04 -23.03
C VAL A 193 23.72 21.18 -22.27
N ASP A 194 25.00 21.26 -22.63
CA ASP A 194 26.08 20.50 -21.99
C ASP A 194 26.14 20.77 -20.48
N LYS A 195 26.00 22.05 -20.09
CA LYS A 195 25.92 22.41 -18.68
C LYS A 195 24.72 21.79 -17.97
N TRP A 196 23.58 21.69 -18.63
CA TRP A 196 22.39 21.08 -18.04
C TRP A 196 22.60 19.58 -17.82
N ILE A 197 23.11 18.89 -18.85
CA ILE A 197 23.45 17.46 -18.80
C ILE A 197 24.44 17.20 -17.66
N ALA A 198 25.53 17.97 -17.60
CA ALA A 198 26.54 17.84 -16.56
C ALA A 198 25.99 18.11 -15.15
N ASP A 199 25.21 19.18 -14.98
CA ASP A 199 24.63 19.51 -13.68
C ASP A 199 23.65 18.40 -13.24
N VAL A 200 22.69 18.00 -14.09
CA VAL A 200 21.70 16.95 -13.75
C VAL A 200 22.39 15.62 -13.49
N GLY A 201 23.34 15.22 -14.34
CA GLY A 201 24.10 13.99 -14.18
C GLY A 201 24.87 13.93 -12.88
N TYR A 202 25.55 15.02 -12.50
CA TYR A 202 26.28 15.08 -11.24
C TYR A 202 25.37 14.76 -10.04
N TYR A 203 24.21 15.41 -9.95
CA TYR A 203 23.30 15.23 -8.81
C TYR A 203 22.54 13.90 -8.86
N ALA A 204 22.10 13.44 -10.04
CA ALA A 204 21.43 12.15 -10.18
C ALA A 204 22.37 10.99 -9.81
N ASN A 205 23.66 11.08 -10.16
CA ASN A 205 24.65 10.05 -9.83
C ASN A 205 24.97 9.95 -8.34
N GLN A 206 24.66 10.98 -7.53
CA GLN A 206 24.77 10.87 -6.07
C GLN A 206 23.72 9.92 -5.45
N ILE A 207 22.67 9.58 -6.21
CA ILE A 207 21.58 8.69 -5.78
C ILE A 207 21.65 7.35 -6.53
N LYS A 208 22.03 7.34 -7.81
CA LYS A 208 22.11 6.10 -8.61
C LYS A 208 23.22 5.15 -8.12
N ASN A 209 24.35 5.68 -7.66
CA ASN A 209 25.58 4.93 -7.36
C ASN A 209 25.65 4.40 -5.92
#